data_AF-A0A9X7TI69-F1
#
_entry.id   AF-A0A9X7TI69-F1
#
_cell.length_a   1.000
_cell.length_b   1.000
_cell.length_c   1.000
_cell.angle_alpha   90.00
_cell.angle_beta   90.00
_cell.angle_gamma   90.00
#
_symmetry.space_group_name_H-M   'P 1'
#
loop_
_entity.id
_entity.type
_entity.pdbx_description
1 polymer ?
#
loop_
_entity_poly.entity_id
_entity_poly.type
_entity_poly.pdbx_seq_one_letter_code
_entity_poly.pdbx_strand_id
1 'polypeptide(L)'
;MKKLFLFTTPKRTSSIEDYELDILYKISDKFSLGDLLEYSRWTEGNINFIYARFKGGSVKLKYIEGKEGIALIRVKKKYLNKNKDFS
;
A
#
# COMPACT_ATOMS: atom_id res chain seq x y z
N MET A 1 -0.87 5.05 -14.30
CA MET A 1 -0.99 3.58 -14.51
C MET A 1 -1.69 2.97 -13.31
N LYS A 2 -2.53 1.95 -13.51
CA LYS A 2 -3.13 1.16 -12.42
C LYS A 2 -2.44 -0.20 -12.35
N LYS A 3 -2.15 -0.69 -11.15
CA LYS A 3 -1.58 -2.02 -10.88
C LYS A 3 -2.37 -2.70 -9.77
N LEU A 4 -2.52 -4.01 -9.85
CA LEU A 4 -3.06 -4.86 -8.79
C LEU A 4 -1.91 -5.66 -8.21
N PHE A 5 -1.83 -5.73 -6.89
CA PHE A 5 -0.76 -6.43 -6.17
C PHE A 5 -1.36 -7.32 -5.10
N LEU A 6 -1.12 -8.63 -5.23
CA LEU A 6 -1.50 -9.64 -4.26
C LEU A 6 -0.26 -9.99 -3.41
N PHE A 7 -0.43 -10.09 -2.10
CA PHE A 7 0.65 -10.41 -1.17
C PHE A 7 0.09 -11.10 0.08
N THR A 8 0.97 -11.69 0.88
CA THR A 8 0.64 -12.17 2.21
C THR A 8 0.95 -11.09 3.24
N THR A 9 0.04 -10.87 4.18
CA THR A 9 0.26 -9.94 5.27
C THR A 9 1.02 -10.64 6.40
N PRO A 10 1.95 -9.96 7.08
CA PRO A 10 2.63 -10.54 8.23
C PRO A 10 1.62 -10.78 9.38
N LYS A 11 1.97 -11.64 10.33
CA LYS A 11 1.23 -11.67 11.61
C LYS A 11 1.50 -10.37 12.35
N ARG A 12 0.46 -9.75 12.91
CA ARG A 12 0.60 -8.51 13.66
C ARG A 12 1.25 -8.78 15.02
N THR A 13 2.40 -8.16 15.26
CA THR A 13 3.13 -8.19 16.55
C THR A 13 3.24 -6.80 17.18
N SER A 14 2.73 -5.76 16.50
CA SER A 14 2.81 -4.35 16.88
C SER A 14 1.42 -3.72 17.01
N SER A 15 1.39 -2.42 17.30
CA SER A 15 0.17 -1.62 17.21
C SER A 15 -0.43 -1.73 15.81
N ILE A 16 -1.75 -1.52 15.69
CA ILE A 16 -2.43 -1.55 14.38
C ILE A 16 -1.87 -0.49 13.44
N GLU A 17 -1.55 0.69 13.96
CA GLU A 17 -0.98 1.79 13.19
C GLU A 17 0.40 1.43 12.62
N ASP A 18 1.33 0.97 13.46
CA ASP A 18 2.67 0.59 13.01
C ASP A 18 2.62 -0.55 11.99
N TYR A 19 1.72 -1.50 12.21
CA TYR A 19 1.52 -2.64 11.32
C TYR A 19 1.01 -2.19 9.93
N GLU A 20 0.04 -1.28 9.90
CA GLU A 20 -0.51 -0.72 8.66
C GLU A 20 0.52 0.14 7.93
N LEU A 21 1.27 0.96 8.66
CA LEU A 21 2.35 1.78 8.11
C LEU A 21 3.45 0.92 7.49
N ASP A 22 3.87 -0.18 8.14
CA ASP A 22 4.86 -1.11 7.58
C ASP A 22 4.41 -1.71 6.24
N ILE A 23 3.15 -2.15 6.16
CA ILE A 23 2.56 -2.64 4.89
C ILE A 23 2.56 -1.55 3.83
N LEU A 24 2.11 -0.33 4.18
CA LEU A 24 2.03 0.80 3.27
C LEU A 24 3.40 1.22 2.75
N TYR A 25 4.44 1.26 3.60
CA TYR A 25 5.80 1.59 3.20
C TYR A 25 6.41 0.52 2.30
N LYS A 26 6.22 -0.78 2.59
CA LYS A 26 6.64 -1.87 1.69
C LYS A 26 6.00 -1.75 0.31
N ILE A 27 4.72 -1.39 0.24
CA ILE A 27 4.03 -1.12 -1.04
C ILE A 27 4.62 0.14 -1.70
N SER A 28 4.86 1.21 -0.93
CA SER A 28 5.45 2.45 -1.44
C SER A 28 6.80 2.19 -2.10
N ASP A 29 7.68 1.47 -1.42
CA ASP A 29 9.02 1.15 -1.90
C ASP A 29 8.97 0.30 -3.18
N LYS A 30 8.12 -0.73 -3.20
CA LYS A 30 7.95 -1.61 -4.37
C LYS A 30 7.46 -0.87 -5.62
N PHE A 31 6.65 0.18 -5.45
CA PHE A 31 6.04 0.93 -6.56
C PHE A 31 6.57 2.36 -6.70
N SER A 32 7.63 2.72 -5.98
CA SER A 32 8.25 4.05 -5.97
C SER A 32 7.24 5.17 -5.71
N LEU A 33 6.35 5.00 -4.72
CA LEU A 33 5.29 5.97 -4.43
C LEU A 33 5.79 7.16 -3.58
N GLY A 34 6.92 7.02 -2.88
CA GLY A 34 7.53 8.06 -2.06
C GLY A 34 6.79 8.28 -0.74
N ASP A 35 6.83 9.50 -0.22
CA ASP A 35 6.30 9.80 1.12
C ASP A 35 4.77 9.64 1.21
N LEU A 36 4.33 9.05 2.31
CA LEU A 36 2.93 8.99 2.71
C LEU A 36 2.47 10.40 3.13
N LEU A 37 1.32 10.83 2.63
CA LEU A 37 0.74 12.14 2.93
C LEU A 37 -0.41 12.01 3.92
N GLU A 38 -1.27 11.02 3.69
CA GLU A 38 -2.44 10.73 4.51
C GLU A 38 -2.89 9.30 4.27
N TYR A 39 -3.52 8.69 5.28
CA TYR A 39 -4.28 7.47 5.09
C TYR A 39 -5.54 7.46 5.97
N SER A 40 -6.53 6.71 5.53
CA SER A 40 -7.72 6.40 6.31
C SER A 40 -7.93 4.90 6.33
N ARG A 41 -8.47 4.40 7.45
CA ARG A 41 -8.78 2.98 7.64
C ARG A 41 -10.20 2.76 8.09
N TRP A 42 -10.74 1.60 7.75
CA TRP A 42 -11.98 1.07 8.30
C TRP A 42 -11.96 -0.45 8.25
N THR A 43 -12.90 -1.10 8.94
CA THR A 43 -12.99 -2.55 9.03
C THR A 43 -14.42 -3.00 8.82
N GLU A 44 -14.58 -4.10 8.08
CA GLU A 44 -15.85 -4.80 7.92
C GLU A 44 -15.63 -6.27 8.31
N GLY A 45 -16.10 -6.66 9.49
CA GLY A 45 -15.84 -7.99 10.06
C GLY A 45 -14.34 -8.20 10.33
N ASN A 46 -13.74 -9.21 9.70
CA ASN A 46 -12.30 -9.52 9.80
C ASN A 46 -11.47 -8.92 8.66
N ILE A 47 -12.09 -8.10 7.80
CA ILE A 47 -11.44 -7.50 6.64
C ILE A 47 -11.12 -6.05 6.97
N ASN A 48 -9.84 -5.70 6.85
CA ASN A 48 -9.35 -4.35 7.02
C ASN A 48 -9.18 -3.67 5.66
N PHE A 49 -9.51 -2.39 5.61
CA PHE A 49 -9.42 -1.58 4.41
C PHE A 49 -8.64 -0.31 4.70
N ILE A 50 -7.79 0.07 3.75
CA ILE A 50 -7.03 1.32 3.82
C ILE A 50 -7.12 2.06 2.48
N TYR A 51 -7.32 3.36 2.56
CA TYR A 51 -7.00 4.27 1.48
C TYR A 51 -5.82 5.15 1.88
N ALA A 52 -4.72 5.06 1.12
CA ALA A 52 -3.51 5.82 1.37
C ALA A 52 -3.14 6.69 0.17
N ARG A 53 -2.72 7.92 0.43
CA ARG A 53 -2.19 8.85 -0.57
C ARG A 53 -0.71 9.10 -0.33
N PHE A 54 0.05 8.94 -1.40
CA PHE A 54 1.48 9.18 -1.44
C PHE A 54 1.79 10.33 -2.40
N LYS A 55 2.99 10.90 -2.31
CA LYS A 55 3.48 11.89 -3.30
C LYS A 55 3.34 11.37 -4.74
N GLY A 56 3.71 10.11 -4.96
CA GLY A 56 3.76 9.43 -6.24
C GLY A 56 2.48 8.74 -6.71
N GLY A 57 1.48 8.61 -5.85
CA GLY A 57 0.30 7.82 -6.20
C GLY A 57 -0.71 7.64 -5.07
N SER A 58 -1.55 6.64 -5.22
CA SER A 58 -2.46 6.19 -4.16
C SER A 58 -2.59 4.68 -4.13
N VAL A 59 -2.94 4.16 -2.95
CA VAL A 59 -3.15 2.75 -2.68
C VAL A 59 -4.54 2.58 -2.08
N LYS A 60 -5.31 1.63 -2.63
CA LYS A 60 -6.50 1.07 -1.98
C LYS A 60 -6.16 -0.36 -1.58
N LEU A 61 -6.12 -0.62 -0.29
CA LEU A 61 -5.75 -1.91 0.27
C LEU A 61 -6.99 -2.56 0.90
N LYS A 62 -7.12 -3.87 0.69
CA LYS A 62 -8.03 -4.77 1.40
C LYS A 62 -7.21 -5.94 1.91
N TYR A 63 -7.28 -6.28 3.19
CA TYR A 63 -6.48 -7.37 3.74
C TYR A 63 -7.12 -8.05 4.95
N ILE A 64 -6.66 -9.27 5.23
CA ILE A 64 -6.88 -9.98 6.49
C ILE A 64 -5.51 -10.14 7.16
N GLU A 65 -5.41 -9.87 8.47
CA GLU A 65 -4.15 -9.98 9.22
C GLU A 65 -3.58 -11.41 9.18
N GLY A 66 -2.27 -11.55 8.91
CA GLY A 66 -1.59 -12.84 8.81
C GLY A 66 -2.03 -13.75 7.67
N LYS A 67 -2.79 -13.24 6.69
CA LYS A 67 -3.34 -14.00 5.54
C LYS A 67 -3.12 -13.26 4.23
N GLU A 68 -4.14 -13.08 3.40
CA GLU A 68 -4.04 -12.40 2.10
C GLU A 68 -4.28 -10.89 2.21
N GLY A 69 -3.55 -10.13 1.39
CA GLY A 69 -3.75 -8.72 1.13
C GLY A 69 -3.76 -8.42 -0.36
N ILE A 70 -4.65 -7.54 -0.78
CA ILE A 70 -4.74 -7.05 -2.15
C ILE A 70 -4.71 -5.52 -2.18
N ALA A 71 -3.78 -4.98 -2.96
CA ALA A 71 -3.62 -3.55 -3.15
C ALA A 71 -3.90 -3.16 -4.61
N LEU A 72 -4.77 -2.17 -4.81
CA LEU A 72 -4.89 -1.44 -6.06
C LEU A 72 -4.05 -0.17 -5.99
N ILE A 73 -3.00 -0.12 -6.80
CA ILE A 73 -2.03 0.97 -6.84
C ILE A 73 -2.28 1.85 -8.07
N ARG A 74 -2.32 3.17 -7.85
CA ARG A 74 -2.38 4.17 -8.92
C ARG A 74 -1.12 5.02 -8.89
N VAL A 75 -0.25 4.86 -9.88
CA VAL A 75 0.99 5.64 -10.03
C VAL A 75 0.73 6.86 -10.92
N LYS A 76 1.11 8.06 -10.45
CA LYS A 76 1.03 9.32 -11.21
C LYS A 76 2.03 9.31 -12.37
N LYS A 77 1.66 9.94 -13.49
CA LYS A 77 2.45 9.92 -14.74
C LYS A 77 3.90 10.37 -14.56
N LYS A 78 4.13 11.43 -13.75
CA LYS A 78 5.48 11.96 -13.48
C LYS A 78 6.43 10.97 -12.76
N TYR A 79 5.89 9.96 -12.08
CA TYR A 79 6.68 8.92 -11.38
C TYR A 79 6.78 7.62 -12.17
N LEU A 80 6.16 7.53 -13.36
CA LEU A 80 6.32 6.37 -14.24
C LEU A 80 7.70 6.36 -14.92
N ASN A 81 8.24 7.54 -15.25
CA ASN A 81 9.48 7.65 -16.01
C ASN A 81 10.72 7.36 -15.16
N LYS A 82 10.69 7.66 -13.85
CA LYS A 82 11.79 7.30 -12.93
C LYS A 82 12.04 5.79 -12.80
N ASN A 83 11.05 4.96 -13.14
CA ASN A 83 11.18 3.50 -13.09
C ASN A 83 11.79 2.90 -14.37
N LYS A 84 12.07 3.70 -15.41
CA LYS A 84 12.70 3.22 -16.65
C LYS A 84 14.21 3.46 -16.70
N ASP A 85 14.75 4.29 -15.81
CA ASP A 85 16.17 4.67 -15.83
C ASP A 85 17.07 3.64 -15.10
N PHE A 86 16.50 2.52 -14.63
CA PHE A 86 17.20 1.44 -13.93
C PHE A 86 16.98 0.05 -14.58
N SER A 87 16.49 0.01 -15.82
CA SER A 87 16.28 -1.23 -16.59
C SER A 87 17.13 -1.25 -17.85
#